data_AF-A0A937IQ07-F1
#
_entry.id   AF-A0A937IQ07-F1
#
_cell.length_a   1.000
_cell.length_b   1.000
_cell.length_c   1.000
_cell.angle_alpha   90.00
_cell.angle_beta   90.00
_cell.angle_gamma   90.00
#
_symmetry.space_group_name_H-M   'P 1'
#
loop_
_entity.id
_entity.type
_entity.pdbx_description
1 polymer ?
#
loop_
_entity_poly.entity_id
_entity_poly.type
_entity_poly.pdbx_seq_one_letter_code
_entity_poly.pdbx_strand_id
1 'polypeptide(L)'
;MKIAQEIGFFDATTSINQRKTILGMMQLIFEALNANGQISFGDHAIPKQLQEEALELIKDQFMPPPLPIEILLLQRKFAGIFLLCAHIGAFADITNSLAQHVDHRTL
;
A
#
# COMPACT_ATOMS: atom_id res chain seq x y z
N MET A 1 12.27 -2.41 5.56
CA MET A 1 12.23 -3.89 5.42
C MET A 1 11.71 -4.58 6.67
N LYS A 2 12.31 -4.37 7.86
CA LYS A 2 11.95 -5.12 9.08
C LYS A 2 10.46 -5.01 9.47
N ILE A 3 9.91 -3.79 9.47
CA ILE A 3 8.50 -3.55 9.82
C ILE A 3 7.54 -4.30 8.90
N ALA A 4 7.76 -4.29 7.58
CA ALA A 4 6.89 -4.98 6.61
C ALA A 4 6.81 -6.50 6.86
N GLN A 5 7.90 -7.10 7.33
CA GLN A 5 7.93 -8.49 7.76
C GLN A 5 7.20 -8.68 9.09
N GLU A 6 7.42 -7.79 10.06
CA GLU A 6 6.78 -7.82 11.38
C GLU A 6 5.25 -7.71 11.30
N ILE A 7 4.73 -6.92 10.34
CA ILE A 7 3.29 -6.79 10.09
C ILE A 7 2.71 -7.87 9.16
N GLY A 8 3.55 -8.82 8.70
CA GLY A 8 3.10 -10.01 7.98
C GLY A 8 2.90 -9.88 6.47
N PHE A 9 3.44 -8.85 5.80
CA PHE A 9 3.32 -8.75 4.33
C PHE A 9 4.18 -9.78 3.58
N PHE A 10 5.24 -10.26 4.21
CA PHE A 10 6.08 -11.36 3.75
C PHE A 10 6.77 -12.01 4.96
N ASP A 11 7.33 -13.19 4.76
CA ASP A 11 7.99 -13.96 5.82
C ASP A 11 9.39 -14.45 5.40
N ALA A 12 10.00 -15.31 6.22
CA ALA A 12 11.31 -15.87 5.95
C ALA A 12 11.35 -16.78 4.70
N THR A 13 10.21 -17.31 4.26
CA THR A 13 10.09 -18.21 3.09
C THR A 13 9.92 -17.44 1.78
N THR A 14 9.50 -16.18 1.85
CA THR A 14 9.32 -15.32 0.67
C THR A 14 10.67 -15.05 0.00
N SER A 15 10.76 -15.17 -1.34
CA SER A 15 12.01 -14.99 -2.07
C SER A 15 12.51 -13.53 -2.03
N ILE A 16 13.82 -13.31 -2.22
CA ILE A 16 14.40 -11.95 -2.23
C ILE A 16 13.75 -11.08 -3.31
N ASN A 17 13.45 -11.65 -4.48
CA ASN A 17 12.82 -10.91 -5.58
C ASN A 17 11.38 -10.52 -5.24
N GLN A 18 10.59 -11.45 -4.68
CA GLN A 18 9.24 -11.17 -4.22
C GLN A 18 9.21 -10.09 -3.14
N ARG A 19 10.13 -10.16 -2.16
CA ARG A 19 10.27 -9.11 -1.12
C ARG A 19 10.57 -7.75 -1.74
N LYS A 20 11.46 -7.69 -2.74
CA LYS A 20 11.77 -6.43 -3.45
C LYS A 20 10.54 -5.87 -4.16
N THR A 21 9.79 -6.70 -4.86
CA THR A 21 8.55 -6.28 -5.54
C THR A 21 7.53 -5.75 -4.52
N ILE A 22 7.26 -6.47 -3.43
CA ILE A 22 6.31 -6.04 -2.39
C ILE A 22 6.73 -4.68 -1.79
N LEU A 23 8.03 -4.50 -1.50
CA LEU A 23 8.53 -3.23 -0.98
C LEU A 23 8.46 -2.12 -2.01
N GLY A 24 8.68 -2.42 -3.30
CA GLY A 24 8.48 -1.48 -4.40
C GLY A 24 7.04 -1.00 -4.49
N MET A 25 6.07 -1.92 -4.41
CA MET A 25 4.64 -1.60 -4.35
C MET A 25 4.30 -0.69 -3.17
N MET A 26 4.83 -0.99 -1.97
CA MET A 26 4.63 -0.14 -0.78
C MET A 26 5.24 1.26 -0.99
N GLN A 27 6.44 1.33 -1.55
CA GLN A 27 7.14 2.58 -1.81
C GLN A 27 6.37 3.45 -2.81
N LEU A 28 5.87 2.85 -3.90
CA LEU A 28 5.02 3.53 -4.88
C LEU A 28 3.81 4.22 -4.23
N ILE A 29 3.14 3.51 -3.30
CA ILE A 29 2.00 4.07 -2.55
C ILE A 29 2.45 5.25 -1.68
N PHE A 30 3.55 5.10 -0.93
CA PHE A 30 4.04 6.18 -0.06
C PHE A 30 4.54 7.39 -0.85
N GLU A 31 5.16 7.18 -2.01
CA GLU A 31 5.56 8.26 -2.91
C GLU A 31 4.33 9.02 -3.42
N ALA A 32 3.27 8.30 -3.84
CA ALA A 32 2.01 8.92 -4.24
C ALA A 32 1.35 9.71 -3.11
N LEU A 33 1.41 9.21 -1.87
CA LEU A 33 0.89 9.90 -0.67
C LEU A 33 1.72 11.12 -0.26
N ASN A 34 3.00 11.16 -0.59
CA ASN A 34 3.91 12.25 -0.24
C ASN A 34 4.07 13.31 -1.35
N ALA A 35 3.68 13.01 -2.60
CA ALA A 35 3.81 13.92 -3.74
C ALA A 35 2.86 15.12 -3.60
N ASN A 36 3.35 16.21 -2.99
CA ASN A 36 2.65 17.48 -2.76
C ASN A 36 1.33 17.36 -1.95
N GLY A 37 1.10 16.22 -1.30
CA GLY A 37 -0.04 15.92 -0.45
C GLY A 37 -1.39 15.79 -1.13
N GLN A 38 -1.53 16.23 -2.38
CA GLN A 38 -2.77 16.22 -3.13
C GLN A 38 -2.85 15.01 -4.05
N ILE A 39 -3.73 14.07 -3.71
CA ILE A 39 -4.03 12.90 -4.54
C ILE A 39 -5.32 13.14 -5.32
N SER A 40 -5.23 13.00 -6.64
CA SER A 40 -6.39 12.77 -7.50
C SER A 40 -6.67 11.27 -7.55
N PHE A 41 -7.72 10.82 -6.87
CA PHE A 41 -8.09 9.40 -6.84
C PHE A 41 -8.74 8.94 -8.16
N GLY A 42 -9.17 9.87 -9.01
CA GLY A 42 -9.60 9.57 -10.37
C GLY A 42 -8.44 9.20 -11.32
N ASP A 43 -7.19 9.39 -10.90
CA ASP A 43 -6.04 8.87 -11.63
C ASP A 43 -5.80 7.39 -11.28
N HIS A 44 -5.98 6.52 -12.27
CA HIS A 44 -5.85 5.07 -12.11
C HIS A 44 -4.44 4.55 -12.41
N ALA A 45 -3.44 5.41 -12.66
CA ALA A 45 -2.07 4.98 -12.95
C ALA A 45 -1.49 4.10 -11.83
N ILE A 46 -1.56 4.57 -10.58
CA ILE A 46 -1.04 3.84 -9.41
C ILE A 46 -1.80 2.53 -9.16
N PRO A 47 -3.15 2.50 -9.10
CA PRO A 47 -3.91 1.25 -8.98
C PRO A 47 -3.58 0.23 -10.07
N LYS A 48 -3.42 0.69 -11.32
CA LYS A 48 -3.11 -0.18 -12.45
C LYS A 48 -1.72 -0.79 -12.31
N GLN A 49 -0.72 0.01 -11.96
CA GLN A 49 0.65 -0.49 -11.73
C GLN A 49 0.68 -1.50 -10.57
N LEU A 50 0.00 -1.22 -9.45
CA LEU A 50 -0.10 -2.17 -8.34
C LEU A 50 -0.76 -3.49 -8.74
N GLN A 51 -1.78 -3.44 -9.59
CA GLN A 51 -2.43 -4.63 -10.11
C GLN A 51 -1.48 -5.45 -10.99
N GLU A 52 -0.72 -4.80 -11.87
CA GLU A 52 0.27 -5.44 -12.73
C GLU A 52 1.37 -6.12 -11.89
N GLU A 53 1.94 -5.43 -10.90
CA GLU A 53 2.96 -5.99 -10.00
C GLU A 53 2.42 -7.14 -9.16
N ALA A 54 1.17 -7.06 -8.69
CA ALA A 54 0.50 -8.15 -7.97
C ALA A 54 0.32 -9.39 -8.86
N LEU A 55 -0.03 -9.22 -10.13
CA LEU A 55 -0.15 -10.32 -11.09
C LEU A 55 1.20 -11.00 -11.35
N GLU A 56 2.29 -10.23 -11.44
CA GLU A 56 3.64 -10.80 -11.58
C GLU A 56 4.04 -11.60 -10.34
N LEU A 57 3.70 -11.14 -9.13
CA LEU A 57 3.90 -11.92 -7.90
C LEU A 57 3.16 -13.26 -7.94
N ILE A 58 1.90 -13.25 -8.38
CA ILE A 58 1.10 -14.49 -8.50
C ILE A 58 1.73 -15.44 -9.51
N LYS A 59 2.23 -14.95 -10.65
CA LYS A 59 2.94 -15.75 -11.66
C LYS A 59 4.23 -16.35 -11.10
N ASP A 60 4.93 -15.62 -10.24
CA ASP A 60 6.10 -16.10 -9.50
C ASP A 60 5.75 -16.99 -8.31
N GLN A 61 4.52 -17.51 -8.24
CA GLN A 61 4.03 -18.42 -7.20
C GLN A 61 4.13 -17.82 -5.78
N PHE A 62 4.08 -16.49 -5.67
CA PHE A 62 4.01 -15.84 -4.37
C PHE A 62 2.70 -16.22 -3.69
N MET A 63 2.83 -16.87 -2.52
CA MET A 63 1.70 -17.17 -1.66
C MET A 63 1.80 -16.25 -0.44
N PRO A 64 0.91 -15.26 -0.29
CA PRO A 64 0.95 -14.34 0.85
C PRO A 64 0.85 -15.14 2.16
N PRO A 65 1.74 -14.87 3.13
CA PRO A 65 1.60 -15.49 4.44
C PRO A 65 0.30 -15.03 5.11
N PRO A 66 -0.21 -15.79 6.10
CA PRO A 66 -1.37 -15.37 6.86
C PRO A 66 -1.09 -14.05 7.57
N LEU A 67 -1.80 -13.00 7.18
CA LEU A 67 -1.74 -11.69 7.82
C LEU A 67 -2.46 -11.73 9.17
N PRO A 68 -1.92 -11.09 10.22
CA PRO A 68 -2.67 -10.85 11.45
C PRO A 68 -4.00 -10.16 11.14
N ILE A 69 -5.07 -10.52 11.85
CA ILE A 69 -6.44 -10.10 11.52
C ILE A 69 -6.58 -8.57 11.54
N GLU A 70 -5.93 -7.91 12.47
CA GLU A 70 -5.90 -6.46 12.61
C GLU A 70 -5.24 -5.77 11.40
N ILE A 71 -4.16 -6.35 10.86
CA ILE A 71 -3.48 -5.82 9.67
C ILE A 71 -4.34 -6.04 8.44
N LEU A 72 -4.96 -7.22 8.31
CA LEU A 72 -5.87 -7.53 7.21
C LEU A 72 -7.07 -6.58 7.17
N LEU A 73 -7.68 -6.30 8.33
CA LEU A 73 -8.80 -5.37 8.46
C LEU A 73 -8.38 -3.94 8.13
N LEU A 74 -7.19 -3.52 8.58
CA LEU A 74 -6.64 -2.20 8.29
C LEU A 74 -6.39 -2.02 6.78
N GLN A 75 -5.76 -3.01 6.14
CA GLN A 75 -5.54 -3.04 4.70
C GLN A 75 -6.87 -2.95 3.94
N ARG A 76 -7.88 -3.75 4.32
CA ARG A 76 -9.23 -3.71 3.70
C ARG A 76 -9.88 -2.34 3.85
N LYS A 77 -9.77 -1.71 5.02
CA LYS A 77 -10.35 -0.39 5.28
C LYS A 77 -9.73 0.66 4.36
N PHE A 78 -8.40 0.70 4.26
CA PHE A 78 -7.73 1.65 3.38
C PHE A 78 -8.00 1.39 1.90
N ALA A 79 -7.96 0.13 1.46
CA ALA A 79 -8.27 -0.24 0.08
C ALA A 79 -9.70 0.17 -0.30
N GLY A 80 -10.68 -0.08 0.58
CA GLY A 80 -12.07 0.32 0.37
C GLY A 80 -12.27 1.82 0.27
N ILE A 81 -11.63 2.60 1.15
CA ILE A 81 -11.66 4.08 1.09
C ILE A 81 -11.04 4.57 -0.22
N PHE A 82 -9.88 4.03 -0.60
CA PHE A 82 -9.20 4.41 -1.85
C PHE A 82 -10.11 4.16 -3.06
N LEU A 83 -10.73 2.98 -3.14
CA LEU A 83 -11.65 2.64 -4.23
C LEU A 83 -12.89 3.52 -4.25
N LEU A 84 -13.44 3.88 -3.08
CA LEU A 84 -14.56 4.80 -2.98
C LEU A 84 -14.19 6.20 -3.48
N CYS A 85 -13.04 6.73 -3.03
CA CYS A 85 -12.50 7.99 -3.51
C CYS A 85 -12.26 7.98 -5.02
N ALA A 86 -11.75 6.87 -5.55
CA ALA A 86 -11.54 6.70 -6.99
C ALA A 86 -12.88 6.69 -7.76
N HIS A 87 -13.89 6.01 -7.23
CA HIS A 87 -15.22 5.95 -7.85
C HIS A 87 -15.88 7.32 -7.98
N ILE A 88 -15.72 8.19 -6.97
CA ILE A 88 -16.30 9.55 -7.00
C ILE A 88 -15.36 10.60 -7.62
N GLY A 89 -14.19 10.20 -8.12
CA GLY A 89 -13.18 11.13 -8.66
C GLY A 89 -12.67 12.13 -7.64
N ALA A 90 -12.55 11.72 -6.37
CA ALA A 90 -12.17 12.61 -5.28
C ALA A 90 -10.76 13.19 -5.47
N PHE A 91 -10.60 14.43 -5.00
CA PHE A 91 -9.32 15.08 -4.84
C PHE A 91 -9.14 15.42 -3.36
N ALA A 92 -8.08 14.93 -2.73
CA ALA A 92 -7.88 15.13 -1.30
C ALA A 92 -6.41 15.39 -0.94
N ASP A 93 -6.22 16.29 0.03
CA ASP A 93 -4.92 16.53 0.66
C ASP A 93 -4.71 15.55 1.81
N ILE A 94 -4.08 14.42 1.50
CA ILE A 94 -3.88 13.33 2.45
C ILE A 94 -2.77 13.69 3.45
N THR A 95 -1.72 14.39 3.05
CA THR A 95 -0.62 14.76 3.95
C THR A 95 -1.10 15.67 5.06
N ASN A 96 -1.83 16.74 4.75
CA ASN A 96 -2.36 17.63 5.78
C ASN A 96 -3.42 16.93 6.66
N SER A 97 -4.24 16.05 6.07
CA SER A 97 -5.23 15.29 6.84
C SER A 97 -4.59 14.30 7.82
N LEU A 98 -3.51 13.64 7.42
CA LEU A 98 -2.78 12.70 8.27
C LEU A 98 -1.93 13.41 9.34
N ALA A 99 -1.34 14.56 9.03
CA ALA A 99 -0.53 15.33 9.98
C ALA A 99 -1.31 15.71 11.25
N GLN A 100 -2.63 15.84 11.17
CA GLN A 100 -3.50 16.12 12.32
C GLN A 100 -3.69 14.91 13.26
N HIS A 101 -3.39 13.69 12.79
CA HIS A 101 -3.75 12.44 13.47
C HIS A 101 -2.56 11.50 13.70
N VAL A 102 -1.40 11.77 13.07
CA VAL A 102 -0.19 10.96 13.20
C VAL A 102 0.89 11.80 13.89
N ASP A 103 1.26 11.40 15.11
CA ASP A 103 2.31 12.07 15.89
C ASP A 103 3.67 11.97 15.17
N HIS A 104 4.33 13.11 14.94
CA HIS A 104 5.60 13.20 14.21
C HIS A 104 6.80 12.57 14.93
N ARG A 105 6.59 11.95 16.11
CA ARG A 105 7.65 11.40 16.96
C ARG A 105 8.14 10.01 16.56
N THR A 106 7.54 9.38 15.56
CA THR A 106 7.93 8.05 15.08
C THR A 106 7.90 7.96 13.56
N LEU A 107 8.86 8.59 12.90
CA LEU A 107 9.35 8.22 11.57
C LEU A 107 10.88 8.26 11.57
#